data_AF-A0AAN8XIG0-F1
#
_entry.id   AF-A0AAN8XIG0-F1
#
_cell.length_a   1.000
_cell.length_b   1.000
_cell.length_c   1.000
_cell.angle_alpha   90.00
_cell.angle_beta   90.00
_cell.angle_gamma   90.00
#
_symmetry.space_group_name_H-M   'P 1'
#
loop_
_entity.id
_entity.type
_entity.pdbx_description
1 polymer ?
#
loop_
_entity_poly.entity_id
_entity_poly.type
_entity_poly.pdbx_seq_one_letter_code
_entity_poly.pdbx_strand_id
1 'polypeptide(L)'
;MTAPITEPPSSHRKLMDVNFILLEEDNRTRERKLPNDLKNEPGHHPELDDPSLKRILLWNDMYGKLHYTFGLGREPFIRAGCPINKCITTSNRTRYPLLDIDALVWHFRSSDKELPKLRSSHTRYVFWMQESPMNLYGDLQLYNNIFNWTFTYRLDSDFPSPAGFVMRRSKIDYTVLTFKAAQQKNKFIAWFVSNCKSASGRENLVRSLQQYIPVDIYGECGPYKCKRSEQTHCYEMLEKDYKFYLSFENSLCKDYITEKFFHLLQ
;
A
#
# COMPACT_ATOMS: atom_id res chain seq x y z
N MET A 1 -37.14 -16.84 33.53
CA MET A 1 -36.80 -15.42 33.30
C MET A 1 -35.50 -15.39 32.51
N THR A 2 -35.60 -15.25 31.19
CA THR A 2 -34.46 -15.18 30.26
C THR A 2 -34.77 -14.05 29.30
N ALA A 3 -34.01 -12.97 29.41
CA ALA A 3 -34.18 -11.78 28.58
C ALA A 3 -33.74 -12.05 27.13
N PRO A 4 -34.40 -11.49 26.11
CA PRO A 4 -33.93 -11.58 24.73
C PRO A 4 -32.72 -10.67 24.53
N ILE A 5 -31.70 -11.20 23.84
CA ILE A 5 -30.54 -10.44 23.36
C ILE A 5 -31.00 -9.60 22.17
N THR A 6 -31.02 -8.28 22.34
CA THR A 6 -31.25 -7.32 21.26
C THR A 6 -29.95 -7.09 20.48
N GLU A 7 -29.93 -7.41 19.18
CA GLU A 7 -28.84 -7.02 18.27
C GLU A 7 -28.76 -5.49 18.12
N PRO A 8 -27.55 -4.91 18.03
CA PRO A 8 -27.40 -3.49 17.75
C PRO A 8 -27.69 -3.19 16.26
N PRO A 9 -28.18 -1.97 15.95
CA PRO A 9 -28.61 -1.62 14.60
C PRO A 9 -27.45 -1.58 13.61
N SER A 10 -27.68 -2.16 12.43
CA SER A 10 -26.75 -2.17 11.30
C SER A 10 -26.48 -0.75 10.80
N SER A 11 -25.33 -0.18 11.17
CA SER A 11 -24.84 1.02 10.50
C SER A 11 -24.32 0.62 9.12
N HIS A 12 -25.09 0.94 8.08
CA HIS A 12 -24.59 0.93 6.70
C HIS A 12 -23.40 1.90 6.60
N ARG A 13 -22.17 1.39 6.69
CA ARG A 13 -20.99 2.12 6.24
C ARG A 13 -21.12 2.26 4.72
N LYS A 14 -21.47 3.45 4.24
CA LYS A 14 -21.13 3.86 2.88
C LYS A 14 -19.60 3.83 2.79
N LEU A 15 -19.07 2.78 2.17
CA LEU A 15 -17.69 2.74 1.74
C LEU A 15 -17.51 3.84 0.71
N MET A 16 -16.56 4.73 0.97
CA MET A 16 -15.96 5.51 -0.10
C MET A 16 -15.39 4.53 -1.11
N ASP A 17 -15.60 4.80 -2.39
CA ASP A 17 -14.80 4.26 -3.48
C ASP A 17 -13.36 4.76 -3.28
N VAL A 18 -12.64 4.11 -2.37
CA VAL A 18 -11.18 4.20 -2.29
C VAL A 18 -10.70 3.37 -3.46
N ASN A 19 -10.62 4.01 -4.63
CA ASN A 19 -9.78 3.52 -5.71
C ASN A 19 -8.45 3.13 -5.08
N PHE A 20 -8.11 1.85 -5.19
CA PHE A 20 -6.83 1.32 -4.75
C PHE A 20 -5.74 2.23 -5.32
N ILE A 21 -5.09 3.01 -4.45
CA ILE A 21 -3.78 3.56 -4.78
C ILE A 21 -2.85 2.36 -4.63
N LEU A 22 -2.81 1.54 -5.68
CA LEU A 22 -1.72 0.61 -5.89
C LEU A 22 -0.45 1.45 -5.78
N LEU A 23 0.49 1.03 -4.93
CA LEU A 23 1.84 1.59 -4.93
C LEU A 23 2.53 1.15 -6.23
N GLU A 24 2.09 1.74 -7.34
CA GLU A 24 2.75 1.62 -8.63
C GLU A 24 3.97 2.54 -8.60
N GLU A 25 5.15 1.91 -8.70
CA GLU A 25 6.36 2.55 -9.18
C GLU A 25 6.19 2.81 -10.68
N ASP A 26 5.40 3.83 -11.04
CA ASP A 26 5.37 4.36 -12.40
C ASP A 26 6.44 5.45 -12.54
N ASN A 27 7.39 5.19 -13.43
CA ASN A 27 8.50 6.06 -13.76
C ASN A 27 8.48 6.30 -15.29
N ARG A 28 7.40 6.90 -15.80
CA ARG A 28 7.38 7.76 -17.00
C ARG A 28 6.01 8.40 -17.31
N THR A 29 5.92 9.71 -17.06
CA THR A 29 5.27 10.73 -17.91
C THR A 29 3.99 10.34 -18.67
N ARG A 30 2.84 10.48 -18.00
CA ARG A 30 1.67 11.14 -18.59
C ARG A 30 1.27 12.28 -17.66
N GLU A 31 1.68 13.49 -18.03
CA GLU A 31 1.05 14.72 -17.55
C GLU A 31 -0.43 14.68 -17.97
N ARG A 32 -1.29 14.06 -17.14
CA ARG A 32 -2.62 14.64 -17.00
C ARG A 32 -2.35 16.02 -16.46
N LYS A 33 -2.59 17.05 -17.28
CA LYS A 33 -2.56 18.44 -16.84
C LYS A 33 -3.39 18.53 -15.56
N LEU A 34 -2.71 18.52 -14.42
CA LEU A 34 -3.22 19.08 -13.19
C LEU A 34 -3.57 20.54 -13.56
N PRO A 35 -4.71 21.09 -13.12
CA PRO A 35 -5.00 22.50 -13.32
C PRO A 35 -3.76 23.33 -12.94
N ASN A 36 -3.44 24.31 -13.77
CA ASN A 36 -2.22 25.12 -13.72
C ASN A 36 -2.10 26.01 -12.46
N ASP A 37 -2.80 25.69 -11.37
CA ASP A 37 -3.02 26.56 -10.23
C ASP A 37 -2.14 26.22 -9.01
N LEU A 38 -0.91 25.76 -9.24
CA LEU A 38 0.10 25.60 -8.17
C LEU A 38 1.47 26.19 -8.53
N LYS A 39 1.52 27.06 -9.55
CA LYS A 39 2.69 27.89 -9.84
C LYS A 39 2.30 29.36 -9.67
N ASN A 40 2.40 29.80 -8.42
CA ASN A 40 2.53 31.17 -7.89
C ASN A 40 1.74 31.24 -6.58
N GLU A 41 2.42 31.64 -5.51
CA GLU A 41 2.04 32.75 -4.64
C GLU A 41 2.80 32.64 -3.28
N PRO A 42 3.67 33.61 -2.94
CA PRO A 42 3.88 33.99 -1.55
C PRO A 42 2.65 34.80 -1.11
N GLY A 43 1.59 34.10 -0.74
CA GLY A 43 0.32 34.69 -0.32
C GLY A 43 -0.21 34.04 0.96
N HIS A 44 -0.58 34.86 1.94
CA HIS A 44 -1.20 34.43 3.19
C HIS A 44 -2.51 33.67 2.89
N HIS A 45 -2.52 32.34 3.10
CA HIS A 45 -3.74 31.54 3.01
C HIS A 45 -4.43 31.53 4.38
N PRO A 46 -5.60 32.16 4.56
CA PRO A 46 -6.24 32.32 5.88
C PRO A 46 -6.64 31.00 6.56
N GLU A 47 -6.70 29.90 5.81
CA GLU A 47 -6.99 28.56 6.33
C GLU A 47 -5.79 27.90 7.04
N LEU A 48 -4.59 28.49 6.95
CA LEU A 48 -3.35 27.93 7.53
C LEU A 48 -3.24 28.06 9.04
N ASP A 49 -4.02 28.97 9.62
CA ASP A 49 -3.99 29.33 11.03
C ASP A 49 -5.24 28.89 11.78
N ASP A 50 -6.12 28.08 11.17
CA ASP A 50 -7.28 27.51 11.86
C ASP A 50 -6.79 26.57 12.99
N PRO A 51 -6.93 26.97 14.27
CA PRO A 51 -6.45 26.17 15.39
C PRO A 51 -7.27 24.90 15.59
N SER A 52 -8.40 24.76 14.91
CA SER A 52 -9.24 23.56 14.96
C SER A 52 -8.72 22.43 14.07
N LEU A 53 -7.78 22.70 13.16
CA LEU A 53 -7.20 21.70 12.27
C LEU A 53 -6.05 20.94 12.93
N LYS A 54 -6.05 19.62 12.77
CA LYS A 54 -4.94 18.76 13.15
C LYS A 54 -3.81 18.81 12.12
N ARG A 55 -2.59 19.08 12.58
CA ARG A 55 -1.40 19.28 11.76
C ARG A 55 -0.62 17.98 11.67
N ILE A 56 -0.54 17.43 10.46
CA ILE A 56 0.17 16.17 10.17
C ILE A 56 1.42 16.48 9.35
N LEU A 57 2.58 16.23 9.94
CA LEU A 57 3.89 16.41 9.29
C LEU A 57 4.36 15.09 8.68
N LEU A 58 4.49 15.10 7.36
CA LEU A 58 5.10 14.06 6.55
C LEU A 58 6.62 14.28 6.58
N TRP A 59 7.31 13.65 7.53
CA TRP A 59 8.65 14.06 7.97
C TRP A 59 9.73 13.89 6.89
N ASN A 60 9.83 12.69 6.32
CA ASN A 60 10.77 12.33 5.27
C ASN A 60 10.01 11.74 4.07
N ASP A 61 10.69 11.33 3.00
CA ASP A 61 10.02 10.84 1.80
C ASP A 61 9.58 9.36 1.89
N MET A 62 8.48 9.03 1.19
CA MET A 62 8.17 7.64 0.86
C MET A 62 8.57 7.33 -0.57
N TYR A 63 9.69 6.62 -0.72
CA TYR A 63 10.19 6.18 -2.03
C TYR A 63 10.32 7.36 -3.02
N GLY A 64 10.88 8.47 -2.54
CA GLY A 64 11.03 9.74 -3.27
C GLY A 64 9.81 10.66 -3.25
N LYS A 65 8.66 10.24 -2.68
CA LYS A 65 7.41 11.02 -2.67
C LYS A 65 7.19 11.70 -1.31
N LEU A 66 7.30 13.02 -1.27
CA LEU A 66 7.05 13.84 -0.06
C LEU A 66 5.56 13.95 0.32
N HIS A 67 4.66 13.70 -0.62
CA HIS A 67 3.21 13.77 -0.42
C HIS A 67 2.59 12.40 -0.11
N TYR A 68 3.42 11.35 -0.03
CA TYR A 68 3.00 10.02 0.41
C TYR A 68 1.78 9.44 -0.33
N THR A 69 1.60 9.81 -1.60
CA THR A 69 0.46 9.50 -2.49
C THR A 69 -0.92 10.01 -2.04
N PHE A 70 -1.11 10.32 -0.76
CA PHE A 70 -2.36 10.90 -0.25
C PHE A 70 -2.52 12.38 -0.64
N GLY A 71 -1.43 13.16 -0.54
CA GLY A 71 -1.41 14.58 -0.89
C GLY A 71 -1.06 15.50 0.27
N LEU A 72 -0.83 16.77 -0.07
CA LEU A 72 -0.56 17.86 0.88
C LEU A 72 -1.79 18.79 0.99
N GLY A 73 -1.90 19.52 2.09
CA GLY A 73 -3.02 20.44 2.33
C GLY A 73 -4.23 19.77 2.97
N ARG A 74 -5.40 20.40 2.84
CA ARG A 74 -6.68 19.91 3.39
C ARG A 74 -7.48 19.14 2.35
N GLU A 75 -7.30 19.50 1.10
CA GLU A 75 -8.00 18.98 -0.06
C GLU A 75 -7.95 17.45 -0.17
N PRO A 76 -6.85 16.74 0.17
CA PRO A 76 -6.85 15.28 0.23
C PRO A 76 -7.96 14.70 1.12
N PHE A 77 -8.17 15.26 2.32
CA PHE A 77 -9.19 14.77 3.25
C PHE A 77 -10.61 15.07 2.77
N ILE A 78 -10.81 16.22 2.11
CA ILE A 78 -12.09 16.61 1.53
C ILE A 78 -12.44 15.70 0.35
N ARG A 79 -11.49 15.50 -0.58
CA ARG A 79 -11.68 14.64 -1.76
C ARG A 79 -11.89 13.17 -1.39
N ALA A 80 -11.19 12.70 -0.36
CA ALA A 80 -11.41 11.37 0.18
C ALA A 80 -12.77 11.24 0.87
N GLY A 81 -13.46 12.35 1.17
CA GLY A 81 -14.78 12.35 1.81
C GLY A 81 -14.76 12.04 3.31
N CYS A 82 -13.58 12.02 3.95
CA CYS A 82 -13.39 11.49 5.30
C CYS A 82 -14.44 12.00 6.31
N PRO A 83 -15.00 11.13 7.17
CA PRO A 83 -15.98 11.56 8.19
C PRO A 83 -15.44 12.67 9.10
N ILE A 84 -14.12 12.66 9.31
CA ILE A 84 -13.37 13.73 9.95
C ILE A 84 -12.36 14.24 8.91
N ASN A 85 -12.53 15.49 8.49
CA ASN A 85 -11.65 16.15 7.51
C ASN A 85 -10.97 17.40 8.09
N LYS A 86 -10.98 17.56 9.42
CA LYS A 86 -10.30 18.65 10.14
C LYS A 86 -8.80 18.38 10.31
N CYS A 87 -8.13 18.03 9.20
CA CYS A 87 -6.72 17.72 9.16
C CYS A 87 -6.05 18.48 8.01
N ILE A 88 -4.77 18.79 8.18
CA ILE A 88 -3.91 19.36 7.14
C ILE A 88 -2.57 18.63 7.12
N THR A 89 -2.13 18.21 5.94
CA THR A 89 -0.82 17.58 5.74
C THR A 89 0.20 18.57 5.19
N THR A 90 1.45 18.44 5.63
CA THR A 90 2.59 19.15 5.05
C THR A 90 3.83 18.28 5.09
N SER A 91 4.74 18.45 4.12
CA SER A 91 6.08 17.89 4.16
C SER A 91 7.16 18.93 4.49
N ASN A 92 6.76 20.19 4.70
CA ASN A 92 7.67 21.25 5.05
C ASN A 92 7.87 21.28 6.57
N ARG A 93 9.04 20.84 7.04
CA ARG A 93 9.43 20.77 8.47
C ARG A 93 9.44 22.12 9.18
N THR A 94 9.47 23.23 8.45
CA THR A 94 9.48 24.59 9.03
C THR A 94 8.13 25.30 8.92
N ARG A 95 7.12 24.67 8.31
CA ARG A 95 5.79 25.29 8.13
C ARG A 95 5.10 25.59 9.45
N TYR A 96 5.28 24.72 10.45
CA TYR A 96 4.75 24.89 11.79
C TYR A 96 5.85 24.61 12.81
N PRO A 97 5.82 25.25 14.00
CA PRO A 97 6.65 24.82 15.12
C PRO A 97 6.45 23.33 15.40
N LEU A 98 7.54 22.58 15.66
CA LEU A 98 7.45 21.14 15.97
C LEU A 98 6.57 20.85 17.18
N LEU A 99 6.50 21.79 18.13
CA LEU A 99 5.63 21.73 19.29
C LEU A 99 4.15 21.91 18.96
N ASP A 100 3.77 22.25 17.73
CA ASP A 100 2.37 22.38 17.34
C ASP A 100 1.93 21.24 16.40
N ILE A 101 2.82 20.32 16.04
CA ILE A 101 2.50 19.19 15.19
C ILE A 101 1.75 18.13 16.01
N ASP A 102 0.55 17.75 15.57
CA ASP A 102 -0.25 16.71 16.25
C ASP A 102 0.23 15.31 15.91
N ALA A 103 0.63 15.07 14.66
CA ALA A 103 1.15 13.78 14.22
C ALA A 103 2.31 13.96 13.24
N LEU A 104 3.30 13.08 13.37
CA LEU A 104 4.47 13.04 12.51
C LEU A 104 4.58 11.65 11.90
N VAL A 105 4.50 11.56 10.58
CA VAL A 105 4.64 10.31 9.84
C VAL A 105 6.06 10.21 9.31
N TRP A 106 6.75 9.12 9.67
CA TRP A 106 8.15 8.88 9.33
C TRP A 106 8.27 7.53 8.63
N HIS A 107 8.89 7.52 7.45
CA HIS A 107 8.99 6.35 6.60
C HIS A 107 10.38 5.72 6.69
N PHE A 108 10.40 4.41 6.97
CA PHE A 108 11.65 3.70 7.22
C PHE A 108 12.54 3.57 6.01
N ARG A 109 12.03 3.47 4.79
CA ARG A 109 12.87 3.33 3.58
C ARG A 109 13.38 4.66 3.01
N SER A 110 13.07 5.81 3.62
CA SER A 110 13.65 7.10 3.21
C SER A 110 15.17 7.10 3.37
N SER A 111 15.91 7.79 2.49
CA SER A 111 17.33 8.04 2.70
C SER A 111 17.59 9.01 3.86
N ASP A 112 16.64 9.90 4.14
CA ASP A 112 16.69 10.80 5.27
C ASP A 112 16.23 10.08 6.55
N LYS A 113 17.21 9.78 7.40
CA LYS A 113 17.02 9.11 8.70
C LYS A 113 16.92 10.07 9.87
N GLU A 114 16.93 11.39 9.62
CA GLU A 114 16.84 12.36 10.69
C GLU A 114 15.56 12.17 11.48
N LEU A 115 15.65 12.48 12.77
CA LEU A 115 14.52 12.57 13.68
C LEU A 115 14.41 14.00 14.20
N PRO A 116 13.22 14.45 14.59
CA PRO A 116 13.04 15.77 15.17
C PRO A 116 13.89 15.93 16.42
N LYS A 117 14.67 17.02 16.47
CA LYS A 117 15.50 17.37 17.63
C LYS A 117 14.68 17.65 18.89
N LEU A 118 13.43 18.07 18.70
CA LEU A 118 12.49 18.35 19.78
C LEU A 118 11.27 17.45 19.63
N ARG A 119 10.96 16.73 20.70
CA ARG A 119 9.75 15.92 20.80
C ARG A 119 8.77 16.56 21.77
N SER A 120 7.55 16.77 21.32
CA SER A 120 6.43 17.07 22.21
C SER A 120 5.76 15.77 22.67
N SER A 121 5.25 15.75 23.90
CA SER A 121 4.50 14.63 24.46
C SER A 121 3.11 14.46 23.82
N HIS A 122 2.56 15.53 23.23
CA HIS A 122 1.28 15.45 22.52
C HIS A 122 1.43 14.88 21.10
N THR A 123 2.57 15.12 20.45
CA THR A 123 2.79 14.69 19.06
C THR A 123 2.85 13.18 19.00
N ARG A 124 2.07 12.59 18.08
CA ARG A 124 2.09 11.15 17.82
C ARG A 124 3.05 10.84 16.69
N TYR A 125 4.09 10.08 17.00
CA TYR A 125 5.08 9.65 16.02
C TYR A 125 4.62 8.34 15.40
N VAL A 126 4.40 8.36 14.09
CA VAL A 126 3.88 7.23 13.33
C VAL A 126 5.00 6.63 12.50
N PHE A 127 5.35 5.39 12.81
CA PHE A 127 6.26 4.58 12.00
C PHE A 127 5.52 4.06 10.78
N TRP A 128 5.99 4.38 9.59
CA TRP A 128 5.45 3.82 8.36
C TRP A 128 6.43 2.88 7.67
N MET A 129 5.99 1.63 7.47
CA MET A 129 6.61 0.72 6.53
C MET A 129 5.63 -0.28 5.92
N GLN A 130 5.70 -0.48 4.60
CA GLN A 130 4.92 -1.46 3.85
C GLN A 130 5.66 -2.76 3.50
N GLU A 131 6.97 -2.79 3.71
CA GLU A 131 7.82 -3.92 3.38
C GLU A 131 8.04 -4.84 4.59
N SER A 132 8.26 -6.11 4.31
CA SER A 132 8.54 -7.09 5.37
C SER A 132 9.82 -6.73 6.16
N PRO A 133 9.90 -7.08 7.46
CA PRO A 133 11.11 -6.94 8.28
C PRO A 133 12.38 -7.50 7.62
N MET A 134 12.24 -8.57 6.84
CA MET A 134 13.34 -9.23 6.13
C MET A 134 13.88 -8.43 4.93
N ASN A 135 13.15 -7.41 4.47
CA ASN A 135 13.53 -6.56 3.34
C ASN A 135 13.64 -5.08 3.74
N LEU A 136 13.90 -4.76 5.01
CA LEU A 136 13.97 -3.35 5.44
C LEU A 136 15.20 -2.59 4.91
N TYR A 137 16.31 -3.30 4.64
CA TYR A 137 17.60 -2.70 4.28
C TYR A 137 18.09 -1.66 5.30
N GLY A 138 17.98 -1.97 6.58
CA GLY A 138 18.44 -1.14 7.69
C GLY A 138 18.15 -1.80 9.03
N ASP A 139 18.79 -1.30 10.09
CA ASP A 139 18.56 -1.79 11.46
C ASP A 139 17.40 -1.03 12.12
N LEU A 140 16.31 -1.74 12.38
CA LEU A 140 15.13 -1.20 13.05
C LEU A 140 15.39 -0.94 14.54
N GLN A 141 16.33 -1.66 15.17
CA GLN A 141 16.62 -1.54 16.60
C GLN A 141 17.12 -0.15 16.99
N LEU A 142 17.77 0.55 16.06
CA LEU A 142 18.20 1.94 16.22
C LEU A 142 17.05 2.91 16.50
N TYR A 143 15.81 2.50 16.21
CA TYR A 143 14.61 3.30 16.38
C TYR A 143 13.66 2.79 17.46
N ASN A 144 14.16 1.91 18.35
CA ASN A 144 13.39 1.44 19.48
C ASN A 144 12.90 2.59 20.38
N ASN A 145 11.66 2.50 20.83
CA ASN A 145 11.00 3.47 21.72
C ASN A 145 10.81 4.88 21.11
N ILE A 146 10.96 5.04 19.80
CA ILE A 146 10.79 6.34 19.13
C ILE A 146 9.35 6.57 18.68
N PHE A 147 8.66 5.52 18.22
CA PHE A 147 7.35 5.65 17.61
C PHE A 147 6.24 5.28 18.59
N ASN A 148 5.13 6.03 18.52
CA ASN A 148 3.93 5.78 19.31
C ASN A 148 2.96 4.87 18.56
N TRP A 149 2.86 5.05 17.25
CA TRP A 149 1.93 4.34 16.38
C TRP A 149 2.65 3.72 15.19
N THR A 150 2.02 2.71 14.62
CA THR A 150 2.48 1.96 13.46
C THR A 150 1.47 2.07 12.32
N PHE A 151 1.98 2.32 11.12
CA PHE A 151 1.24 2.35 9.86
C PHE A 151 1.89 1.33 8.94
N THR A 152 1.40 0.09 8.93
CA THR A 152 2.08 -1.03 8.23
C THR A 152 1.09 -2.02 7.63
N TYR A 153 1.58 -3.02 6.90
CA TYR A 153 0.75 -4.11 6.38
C TYR A 153 0.18 -5.02 7.48
N ARG A 154 0.78 -5.04 8.68
CA ARG A 154 0.30 -5.91 9.78
C ARG A 154 -1.08 -5.50 10.23
N LEU A 155 -1.95 -6.49 10.42
CA LEU A 155 -3.34 -6.25 10.81
C LEU A 155 -3.49 -5.77 12.26
N ASP A 156 -2.45 -5.94 13.07
CA ASP A 156 -2.35 -5.44 14.44
C ASP A 156 -1.59 -4.12 14.58
N SER A 157 -1.34 -3.39 13.47
CA SER A 157 -0.84 -2.03 13.54
C SER A 157 -1.94 -1.02 13.89
N ASP A 158 -1.57 0.14 14.42
CA ASP A 158 -2.54 1.21 14.78
C ASP A 158 -3.31 1.70 13.54
N PHE A 159 -2.62 1.73 12.40
CA PHE A 159 -3.20 1.97 11.09
C PHE A 159 -2.83 0.79 10.16
N PRO A 160 -3.68 -0.25 10.05
CA PRO A 160 -3.46 -1.31 9.10
C PRO A 160 -3.62 -0.82 7.67
N SER A 161 -2.62 -1.10 6.83
CA SER A 161 -2.65 -0.81 5.40
C SER A 161 -2.14 -2.00 4.60
N PRO A 162 -2.87 -3.14 4.60
CA PRO A 162 -2.54 -4.26 3.75
C PRO A 162 -2.68 -3.88 2.26
N ALA A 163 -2.06 -4.66 1.38
CA ALA A 163 -2.15 -4.43 -0.06
C ALA A 163 -3.58 -4.60 -0.63
N GLY A 164 -4.47 -5.28 0.10
CA GLY A 164 -5.88 -5.35 -0.24
C GLY A 164 -6.73 -6.10 0.78
N PHE A 165 -8.03 -6.15 0.48
CA PHE A 165 -9.05 -6.79 1.30
C PHE A 165 -9.91 -7.71 0.44
N VAL A 166 -10.21 -8.90 0.96
CA VAL A 166 -11.18 -9.80 0.34
C VAL A 166 -12.54 -9.55 0.98
N MET A 167 -13.50 -9.09 0.18
CA MET A 167 -14.85 -8.79 0.64
C MET A 167 -15.81 -9.87 0.17
N ARG A 168 -16.65 -10.36 1.09
CA ARG A 168 -17.72 -11.30 0.74
C ARG A 168 -18.74 -10.59 -0.15
N ARG A 169 -18.96 -11.10 -1.36
CA ARG A 169 -20.05 -10.63 -2.23
C ARG A 169 -21.40 -11.15 -1.69
N SER A 170 -22.40 -10.27 -1.69
CA SER A 170 -23.77 -10.60 -1.26
C SER A 170 -24.49 -11.51 -2.26
N LYS A 171 -24.12 -11.43 -3.54
CA LYS A 171 -24.55 -12.34 -4.60
C LYS A 171 -23.32 -13.03 -5.17
N ILE A 172 -23.31 -14.36 -5.10
CA ILE A 172 -22.34 -15.17 -5.85
C ILE A 172 -22.91 -15.26 -7.26
N ASP A 173 -22.34 -14.49 -8.18
CA ASP A 173 -22.58 -14.73 -9.59
C ASP A 173 -21.80 -15.99 -9.96
N TYR A 174 -22.50 -17.11 -10.09
CA TYR A 174 -21.95 -18.36 -10.58
C TYR A 174 -21.76 -18.30 -12.10
N THR A 175 -21.10 -17.25 -12.61
CA THR A 175 -20.26 -17.42 -13.80
C THR A 175 -19.01 -18.16 -13.36
N VAL A 176 -19.22 -19.38 -12.85
CA VAL A 176 -18.15 -20.34 -12.56
C VAL A 176 -17.32 -20.35 -13.82
N LEU A 177 -16.03 -20.07 -13.68
CA LEU A 177 -15.01 -20.34 -14.67
C LEU A 177 -15.31 -21.73 -15.22
N THR A 178 -16.01 -21.78 -16.35
CA THR A 178 -16.67 -23.03 -16.74
C THR A 178 -15.55 -24.04 -16.91
N PHE A 179 -15.79 -25.30 -16.55
CA PHE A 179 -14.80 -26.34 -16.79
C PHE A 179 -14.27 -26.28 -18.25
N LYS A 180 -15.12 -25.85 -19.19
CA LYS A 180 -14.77 -25.50 -20.58
C LYS A 180 -13.74 -24.36 -20.69
N ALA A 181 -13.92 -23.23 -20.01
CA ALA A 181 -12.95 -22.14 -19.98
C ALA A 181 -11.61 -22.59 -19.35
N ALA A 182 -11.66 -23.41 -18.30
CA ALA A 182 -10.45 -23.99 -17.70
C ALA A 182 -9.75 -24.99 -18.64
N GLN A 183 -10.50 -25.73 -19.46
CA GLN A 183 -9.97 -26.64 -20.47
C GLN A 183 -9.31 -25.94 -21.66
N GLN A 184 -9.71 -24.71 -21.98
CA GLN A 184 -9.12 -23.92 -23.08
C GLN A 184 -7.72 -23.40 -22.74
N LYS A 185 -7.37 -23.30 -21.46
CA LYS A 185 -6.03 -22.94 -20.99
C LYS A 185 -5.05 -24.06 -21.31
N ASN A 186 -4.07 -23.76 -22.17
CA ASN A 186 -3.06 -24.72 -22.63
C ASN A 186 -1.74 -24.65 -21.83
N LYS A 187 -1.51 -23.59 -21.05
CA LYS A 187 -0.34 -23.47 -20.18
C LYS A 187 -0.69 -23.80 -18.73
N PHE A 188 0.32 -24.27 -18.00
CA PHE A 188 0.09 -24.85 -16.67
C PHE A 188 0.28 -23.83 -15.54
N ILE A 189 1.52 -23.51 -15.18
CA ILE A 189 1.83 -22.56 -14.11
C ILE A 189 2.65 -21.40 -14.68
N ALA A 190 2.30 -20.18 -14.28
CA ALA A 190 3.17 -19.02 -14.46
C ALA A 190 3.66 -18.48 -13.11
N TRP A 191 4.84 -17.89 -13.13
CA TRP A 191 5.39 -17.17 -11.98
C TRP A 191 6.09 -15.89 -12.38
N PHE A 192 5.63 -14.76 -11.85
CA PHE A 192 6.18 -13.44 -12.17
C PHE A 192 7.11 -13.00 -11.04
N VAL A 193 8.40 -12.85 -11.34
CA VAL A 193 9.42 -12.62 -10.31
C VAL A 193 10.65 -11.90 -10.86
N SER A 194 11.08 -10.87 -10.12
CA SER A 194 12.32 -10.13 -10.38
C SER A 194 13.35 -10.23 -9.24
N ASN A 195 12.92 -10.55 -8.02
CA ASN A 195 13.83 -10.84 -6.91
C ASN A 195 14.09 -12.36 -6.85
N CYS A 196 15.31 -12.75 -7.28
CA CYS A 196 15.74 -14.14 -7.46
C CYS A 196 16.42 -14.74 -6.24
N LYS A 197 16.53 -13.99 -5.14
CA LYS A 197 17.07 -14.45 -3.86
C LYS A 197 16.24 -13.85 -2.76
N SER A 198 15.21 -14.58 -2.33
CA SER A 198 14.26 -14.08 -1.34
C SER A 198 14.49 -14.71 0.03
N ALA A 199 14.12 -13.99 1.09
CA ALA A 199 14.18 -14.53 2.45
C ALA A 199 13.24 -15.74 2.64
N SER A 200 12.16 -15.80 1.88
CA SER A 200 11.25 -16.96 1.85
C SER A 200 11.82 -18.20 1.18
N GLY A 201 12.90 -18.10 0.39
CA GLY A 201 13.45 -19.21 -0.39
C GLY A 201 12.50 -19.73 -1.48
N ARG A 202 11.55 -18.90 -1.93
CA ARG A 202 10.52 -19.27 -2.91
C ARG A 202 11.09 -19.77 -4.23
N GLU A 203 12.27 -19.30 -4.61
CA GLU A 203 13.00 -19.76 -5.79
C GLU A 203 13.42 -21.22 -5.69
N ASN A 204 13.72 -21.73 -4.49
CA ASN A 204 14.07 -23.13 -4.29
C ASN A 204 12.84 -24.02 -4.44
N LEU A 205 11.70 -23.59 -3.89
CA LEU A 205 10.42 -24.27 -4.06
C LEU A 205 10.05 -24.38 -5.55
N VAL A 206 10.14 -23.28 -6.30
CA VAL A 206 9.81 -23.30 -7.73
C VAL A 206 10.82 -24.13 -8.53
N ARG A 207 12.12 -24.08 -8.21
CA ARG A 207 13.13 -24.94 -8.85
C ARG A 207 12.84 -26.42 -8.66
N SER A 208 12.44 -26.84 -7.47
CA SER A 208 12.01 -28.22 -7.20
C SER A 208 10.73 -28.58 -7.94
N LEU A 209 9.75 -27.66 -8.00
CA LEU A 209 8.49 -27.87 -8.70
C LEU A 209 8.69 -28.05 -10.23
N GLN A 210 9.61 -27.29 -10.82
CA GLN A 210 9.95 -27.36 -12.25
C GLN A 210 10.49 -28.73 -12.69
N GLN A 211 10.96 -29.57 -11.77
CA GLN A 211 11.40 -30.94 -12.09
C GLN A 211 10.24 -31.86 -12.47
N TYR A 212 9.01 -31.53 -12.05
CA TYR A 212 7.84 -32.40 -12.20
C TYR A 212 6.75 -31.76 -13.07
N ILE A 213 6.65 -30.43 -13.06
CA ILE A 213 5.57 -29.69 -13.70
C ILE A 213 6.15 -28.45 -14.40
N PRO A 214 5.76 -28.15 -15.65
CA PRO A 214 6.20 -26.93 -16.33
C PRO A 214 5.77 -25.67 -15.59
N VAL A 215 6.73 -24.77 -15.34
CA VAL A 215 6.50 -23.44 -14.78
C VAL A 215 7.18 -22.41 -15.68
N ASP A 216 6.39 -21.53 -16.29
CA ASP A 216 6.89 -20.41 -17.08
C ASP A 216 7.23 -19.24 -16.14
N ILE A 217 8.52 -18.87 -16.07
CA ILE A 217 9.01 -17.81 -15.18
C ILE A 217 9.21 -16.51 -15.98
N TYR A 218 8.47 -15.47 -15.61
CA TYR A 218 8.54 -14.15 -16.21
C TYR A 218 9.26 -13.16 -15.29
N GLY A 219 10.16 -12.36 -15.87
CA GLY A 219 10.89 -11.30 -15.16
C GLY A 219 12.39 -11.52 -15.20
N GLU A 220 13.10 -11.05 -14.17
CA GLU A 220 14.57 -11.15 -14.14
C GLU A 220 15.08 -12.54 -13.77
N CYS A 221 14.24 -13.37 -13.16
CA CYS A 221 14.65 -14.70 -12.71
C CYS A 221 14.34 -15.83 -13.70
N GLY A 222 13.87 -15.49 -14.90
CA GLY A 222 13.44 -16.45 -15.89
C GLY A 222 13.67 -15.98 -17.33
N PRO A 223 13.45 -16.89 -18.30
CA PRO A 223 13.69 -16.60 -19.70
C PRO A 223 12.60 -15.72 -20.33
N TYR A 224 11.39 -15.71 -19.76
CA TYR A 224 10.29 -14.89 -20.26
C TYR A 224 10.33 -13.50 -19.65
N LYS A 225 9.84 -12.51 -20.41
CA LYS A 225 9.80 -11.11 -19.98
C LYS A 225 8.35 -10.63 -19.98
N CYS A 226 8.03 -9.87 -18.95
CA CYS A 226 6.83 -9.05 -18.88
C CYS A 226 7.29 -7.71 -18.34
N LYS A 227 7.35 -6.69 -19.20
CA LYS A 227 7.77 -5.36 -18.74
C LYS A 227 6.67 -4.76 -17.87
N ARG A 228 7.05 -3.91 -16.91
CA ARG A 228 6.06 -3.17 -16.10
C ARG A 228 5.07 -2.36 -16.96
N SER A 229 5.52 -1.80 -18.08
CA SER A 229 4.66 -1.09 -19.03
C SER A 229 3.61 -1.98 -19.73
N GLU A 230 3.78 -3.30 -19.69
CA GLU A 230 2.92 -4.29 -20.34
C GLU A 230 2.14 -5.11 -19.29
N GLN A 231 2.17 -4.70 -18.03
CA GLN A 231 1.68 -5.50 -16.91
C GLN A 231 0.21 -5.90 -17.06
N THR A 232 -0.66 -4.99 -17.51
CA THR A 232 -2.07 -5.29 -17.82
C THR A 232 -2.18 -6.42 -18.84
N HIS A 233 -1.44 -6.33 -19.95
CA HIS A 233 -1.46 -7.36 -20.99
C HIS A 233 -0.93 -8.70 -20.48
N CYS A 234 0.09 -8.69 -19.62
CA CYS A 234 0.60 -9.92 -19.04
C CYS A 234 -0.40 -10.57 -18.07
N TYR A 235 -1.18 -9.79 -17.32
CA TYR A 235 -2.24 -10.33 -16.47
C TYR A 235 -3.40 -10.89 -17.30
N GLU A 236 -3.78 -10.25 -18.40
CA GLU A 236 -4.75 -10.80 -19.36
C GLU A 236 -4.25 -12.13 -19.95
N MET A 237 -2.97 -12.23 -20.29
CA MET A 237 -2.34 -13.48 -20.73
C MET A 237 -2.41 -14.56 -19.64
N LEU A 238 -2.18 -14.21 -18.37
CA LEU A 238 -2.33 -15.15 -17.25
C LEU A 238 -3.76 -15.68 -17.16
N GLU A 239 -4.74 -14.80 -17.22
CA GLU A 239 -6.16 -15.14 -17.17
C GLU A 239 -6.60 -15.97 -18.39
N LYS A 240 -6.00 -15.77 -19.55
CA LYS A 240 -6.37 -16.50 -20.77
C LYS A 240 -5.68 -17.86 -20.89
N ASP A 241 -4.38 -17.93 -20.61
CA ASP A 241 -3.55 -19.05 -21.08
C ASP A 241 -3.17 -20.02 -19.96
N TYR A 242 -3.08 -19.56 -18.70
CA TYR A 242 -2.52 -20.35 -17.59
C TYR A 242 -3.59 -20.88 -16.62
N LYS A 243 -3.42 -22.13 -16.19
CA LYS A 243 -4.29 -22.76 -15.19
C LYS A 243 -4.00 -22.28 -13.77
N PHE A 244 -2.74 -22.00 -13.46
CA PHE A 244 -2.29 -21.62 -12.14
C PHE A 244 -1.28 -20.46 -12.20
N TYR A 245 -1.27 -19.67 -11.14
CA TYR A 245 -0.28 -18.62 -10.93
C TYR A 245 0.30 -18.74 -9.52
N LEU A 246 1.60 -18.55 -9.40
CA LEU A 246 2.29 -18.56 -8.11
C LEU A 246 2.43 -17.14 -7.56
N SER A 247 1.65 -16.79 -6.54
CA SER A 247 1.68 -15.50 -5.85
C SER A 247 2.63 -15.50 -4.64
N PHE A 248 3.77 -16.18 -4.72
CA PHE A 248 4.67 -16.35 -3.58
C PHE A 248 5.37 -15.06 -3.16
N GLU A 249 5.25 -14.72 -1.88
CA GLU A 249 5.90 -13.55 -1.31
C GLU A 249 7.40 -13.74 -1.12
N ASN A 250 8.12 -12.62 -1.14
CA ASN A 250 9.58 -12.60 -0.95
C ASN A 250 10.01 -12.87 0.50
N SER A 251 9.07 -12.87 1.44
CA SER A 251 9.29 -13.10 2.87
C SER A 251 8.14 -13.88 3.49
N LEU A 252 8.44 -14.71 4.48
CA LEU A 252 7.42 -15.38 5.29
C LEU A 252 7.23 -14.59 6.59
N CYS A 253 6.28 -13.65 6.58
CA CYS A 253 5.98 -12.79 7.73
C CYS A 253 4.48 -12.80 8.02
N LYS A 254 4.12 -12.67 9.30
CA LYS A 254 2.72 -12.59 9.74
C LYS A 254 2.00 -11.48 8.98
N ASP A 255 0.84 -11.79 8.40
CA ASP A 255 -0.03 -10.87 7.64
C ASP A 255 0.57 -10.30 6.34
N TYR A 256 1.77 -10.74 5.91
CA TYR A 256 2.43 -10.19 4.73
C TYR A 256 1.86 -10.80 3.45
N ILE A 257 0.83 -10.16 2.91
CA ILE A 257 0.19 -10.47 1.62
C ILE A 257 0.21 -9.19 0.79
N THR A 258 0.80 -9.24 -0.40
CA THR A 258 0.99 -8.07 -1.24
C THR A 258 0.17 -8.14 -2.54
N GLU A 259 0.41 -7.19 -3.45
CA GLU A 259 -0.19 -7.10 -4.77
C GLU A 259 -0.18 -8.42 -5.55
N LYS A 260 0.83 -9.28 -5.33
CA LYS A 260 0.97 -10.59 -6.00
C LYS A 260 -0.27 -11.47 -5.82
N PHE A 261 -0.89 -11.43 -4.64
CA PHE A 261 -2.12 -12.18 -4.38
C PHE A 261 -3.34 -11.49 -5.01
N PHE A 262 -3.45 -10.17 -4.84
CA PHE A 262 -4.66 -9.42 -5.22
C PHE A 262 -4.80 -9.16 -6.71
N HIS A 263 -3.71 -9.17 -7.49
CA HIS A 263 -3.75 -8.92 -8.93
C HIS A 263 -4.61 -9.92 -9.72
N LEU A 264 -4.88 -11.11 -9.18
CA LEU A 264 -5.67 -12.15 -9.85
C LEU A 264 -7.08 -12.33 -9.30
N LEU A 265 -7.46 -11.53 -8.30
CA LEU A 265 -8.80 -11.58 -7.71
C LEU A 265 -9.74 -10.49 -8.26
N GLN A 266 -9.24 -9.64 -9.15
CA GLN A 266 -9.96 -8.53 -9.78
C GLN A 266 -10.56 -8.99 -11.10
#